data_AF-A0A1C0BWL3-F1
#
_entry.id   AF-A0A1C0BWL3-F1
#
_cell.length_a   1.000
_cell.length_b   1.000
_cell.length_c   1.000
_cell.angle_alpha   90.00
_cell.angle_beta   90.00
_cell.angle_gamma   90.00
#
_symmetry.space_group_name_H-M   'P 1'
#
loop_
_entity.id
_entity.type
_entity.pdbx_description
1 polymer ?
#
loop_
_entity_poly.entity_id
_entity_poly.type
_entity_poly.pdbx_seq_one_letter_code
_entity_poly.pdbx_strand_id
1 'polypeptide(L)'
;MDGKNFKKYREDRNLTISELADVVQISVGELICMEEYGLELNQDSKIYEIADYFAVDEDDFLEDIDYDFDRRLIDTIGVCLKIQADCERMKKRIQHERRVDFVKRHKKVFMYIILIFSLVVLIA
;
A
#
# COMPACT_ATOMS: atom_id res chain seq x y z
N MET A 1 11.71 -4.08 -20.92
CA MET A 1 12.86 -3.76 -20.06
C MET A 1 12.78 -4.50 -18.73
N ASP A 2 13.74 -5.37 -18.42
CA ASP A 2 14.12 -5.61 -17.02
C ASP A 2 14.53 -4.22 -16.49
N GLY A 3 13.93 -3.67 -15.43
CA GLY A 3 14.18 -2.28 -14.98
C GLY A 3 15.67 -1.93 -14.76
N LYS A 4 16.52 -2.97 -14.72
CA LYS A 4 17.97 -2.93 -14.80
C LYS A 4 18.54 -2.26 -16.06
N ASN A 5 17.94 -2.41 -17.24
CA ASN A 5 18.43 -1.76 -18.46
C ASN A 5 18.19 -0.25 -18.41
N PHE A 6 17.06 0.20 -17.88
CA PHE A 6 16.75 1.63 -17.73
C PHE A 6 17.75 2.33 -16.81
N LYS A 7 17.95 1.73 -15.64
CA LYS A 7 18.91 2.20 -14.65
C LYS A 7 20.32 2.28 -15.25
N LYS A 8 20.71 1.29 -16.05
CA LYS A 8 21.99 1.28 -16.75
C LYS A 8 22.11 2.42 -17.76
N TYR A 9 21.10 2.68 -18.59
CA TYR A 9 21.14 3.83 -19.52
C TYR A 9 21.29 5.18 -18.82
N ARG A 10 20.64 5.36 -17.68
CA ARG A 10 20.80 6.56 -16.85
C ARG A 10 22.22 6.65 -16.27
N GLU A 11 22.72 5.57 -15.70
CA GLU A 11 24.05 5.49 -15.07
C GLU A 11 25.18 5.67 -16.10
N ASP A 12 25.05 5.10 -17.30
CA ASP A 12 26.00 5.26 -18.41
C ASP A 12 26.13 6.74 -18.85
N ARG A 13 25.09 7.56 -18.60
CA ARG A 13 25.11 9.01 -18.84
C ARG A 13 25.46 9.85 -17.61
N ASN A 14 25.81 9.23 -16.50
CA ASN A 14 26.09 9.88 -15.21
C ASN A 14 24.96 10.79 -14.71
N LEU A 15 23.71 10.44 -15.02
CA LEU A 15 22.55 11.20 -14.58
C LEU A 15 22.01 10.67 -13.25
N THR A 16 21.61 11.57 -12.37
CA THR A 16 20.78 11.23 -11.22
C THR A 16 19.34 11.03 -11.66
N ILE A 17 18.53 10.33 -10.84
CA ILE A 17 17.11 10.13 -11.12
C ILE A 17 16.38 11.47 -11.24
N SER A 18 16.71 12.47 -10.41
CA SER A 18 16.08 13.79 -10.48
C SER A 18 16.43 14.55 -11.75
N GLU A 19 17.69 14.49 -12.18
CA GLU A 19 18.11 15.16 -13.43
C GLU A 19 17.42 14.55 -14.64
N LEU A 20 17.30 13.21 -14.68
CA LEU A 20 16.55 12.55 -15.73
C LEU A 20 15.06 12.93 -15.69
N ALA A 21 14.46 12.94 -14.50
CA ALA A 21 13.07 13.34 -14.28
C ALA A 21 12.77 14.75 -14.79
N ASP A 22 13.68 15.69 -14.55
CA ASP A 22 13.56 17.07 -15.03
C ASP A 22 13.66 17.15 -16.56
N VAL A 23 14.55 16.35 -17.17
CA VAL A 23 14.74 16.31 -18.62
C VAL A 23 13.52 15.74 -19.34
N VAL A 24 12.97 14.62 -18.86
CA VAL A 24 11.81 13.95 -19.49
C VAL A 24 10.46 14.47 -18.97
N GLN A 25 10.49 15.43 -18.04
CA GLN A 25 9.32 16.03 -17.39
C GLN A 25 8.36 14.97 -16.81
N ILE A 26 8.93 14.05 -16.03
CA ILE A 26 8.21 12.98 -15.31
C ILE A 26 8.49 13.14 -13.82
N SER A 27 7.58 12.73 -12.94
CA SER A 27 7.87 12.81 -11.51
C SER A 27 8.96 11.79 -11.13
N VAL A 28 9.82 12.19 -10.18
CA VAL A 28 10.86 11.30 -9.62
C VAL A 28 10.28 9.97 -9.13
N GLY A 29 9.08 9.99 -8.55
CA GLY A 29 8.40 8.78 -8.08
C GLY A 29 8.01 7.82 -9.20
N GLU A 30 7.50 8.34 -10.33
CA GLU A 30 7.18 7.53 -11.51
C GLU A 30 8.43 6.91 -12.10
N LEU A 31 9.53 7.67 -12.20
CA LEU A 31 10.81 7.19 -12.70
C LEU A 31 11.43 6.09 -11.83
N ILE A 32 11.36 6.23 -10.50
CA ILE A 32 11.76 5.16 -9.57
C ILE A 32 10.89 3.92 -9.79
N CYS A 33 9.58 4.10 -9.98
CA CYS A 33 8.69 2.98 -10.23
C CYS A 33 9.02 2.24 -11.54
N MET A 34 9.45 2.97 -12.57
CA MET A 34 9.93 2.38 -13.81
C MET A 34 11.24 1.60 -13.61
N GLU A 35 12.24 2.15 -12.91
CA GLU A 35 13.52 1.47 -12.67
C GLU A 35 13.39 0.21 -11.80
N GLU A 36 12.59 0.27 -10.74
CA GLU A 36 12.55 -0.79 -9.72
C GLU A 36 11.50 -1.87 -10.02
N TYR A 37 10.39 -1.47 -10.64
CA TYR A 37 9.26 -2.37 -10.87
C TYR A 37 9.00 -2.66 -12.34
N GLY A 38 9.57 -1.92 -13.31
CA GLY A 38 9.30 -2.15 -14.74
C GLY A 38 7.88 -1.76 -15.13
N LEU A 39 7.30 -0.77 -14.43
CA LEU A 39 5.92 -0.35 -14.60
C LEU A 39 5.72 0.31 -15.98
N GLU A 40 4.76 -0.17 -16.76
CA GLU A 40 4.31 0.50 -17.98
C GLU A 40 3.70 1.86 -17.59
N LEU A 41 4.30 2.94 -18.08
CA LEU A 41 3.62 4.24 -18.06
C LEU A 41 2.35 4.08 -18.88
N ASN A 42 1.18 4.33 -18.27
CA ASN A 42 -0.12 4.41 -18.95
C ASN A 42 -0.21 5.55 -19.99
N GLN A 43 0.92 6.12 -20.37
CA GLN A 43 1.06 7.20 -21.32
C GLN A 43 2.17 6.81 -22.29
N ASP A 44 1.80 6.12 -23.37
CA ASP A 44 2.71 5.74 -24.46
C ASP A 44 3.61 6.93 -24.87
N SER A 45 3.06 8.15 -24.87
CA SER A 45 3.77 9.40 -25.16
C SER A 45 5.05 9.63 -24.35
N LYS A 46 5.10 9.20 -23.10
CA LYS A 46 6.25 9.44 -22.21
C LYS A 46 7.35 8.40 -22.38
N ILE A 47 6.99 7.19 -22.80
CA ILE A 47 7.96 6.17 -23.19
C ILE A 47 8.74 6.64 -24.42
N TYR A 48 8.05 7.22 -25.40
CA TYR A 48 8.69 7.78 -26.60
C TYR A 48 9.66 8.91 -26.29
N GLU A 49 9.30 9.85 -25.41
CA GLU A 49 10.20 10.94 -25.00
C GLU A 49 11.49 10.41 -24.34
N ILE A 50 11.38 9.33 -23.57
CA ILE A 50 12.55 8.72 -22.93
C ILE A 50 13.39 7.94 -23.95
N ALA A 51 12.77 7.15 -24.82
CA ALA A 51 13.47 6.38 -25.85
C ALA A 51 14.23 7.30 -26.82
N ASP A 52 13.59 8.39 -27.26
CA ASP A 52 14.20 9.43 -28.11
C ASP A 52 15.38 10.10 -27.40
N TYR A 53 15.23 10.44 -26.11
CA TYR A 53 16.33 10.98 -25.32
C TYR A 53 17.52 10.02 -25.29
N PHE A 54 17.28 8.72 -25.12
CA PHE A 54 18.34 7.72 -25.09
C PHE A 54 18.89 7.33 -26.47
N ALA A 55 18.24 7.74 -27.55
CA ALA A 55 18.54 7.34 -28.93
C ALA A 55 18.59 5.81 -29.09
N VAL A 56 17.61 5.13 -28.49
CA VAL A 56 17.43 3.67 -28.56
C VAL A 56 16.20 3.39 -29.41
N ASP A 57 16.24 2.33 -30.24
CA ASP A 57 15.09 1.90 -31.04
C ASP A 57 13.93 1.48 -30.11
N GLU A 58 12.72 1.86 -30.50
CA GLU A 58 11.50 1.65 -29.68
C GLU A 58 11.22 0.17 -29.44
N ASP A 59 11.47 -0.66 -30.45
CA ASP A 59 11.27 -2.11 -30.39
C ASP A 59 12.25 -2.75 -29.39
N ASP A 60 13.51 -2.30 -29.36
CA ASP A 60 14.52 -2.73 -28.37
C ASP A 60 14.16 -2.26 -26.95
N PHE A 61 13.42 -1.14 -26.82
CA PHE A 61 12.96 -0.62 -25.53
C PHE A 61 11.78 -1.45 -24.96
N LEU A 62 10.91 -1.95 -25.84
CA LEU A 62 9.67 -2.67 -25.48
C LEU A 62 9.83 -4.20 -25.40
N GLU A 63 10.74 -4.82 -26.16
CA GLU A 63 10.86 -6.30 -26.24
C GLU A 63 11.25 -6.98 -24.92
N ASP A 64 11.91 -6.27 -24.00
CA ASP A 64 12.45 -6.86 -22.76
C ASP A 64 11.47 -6.81 -21.56
N ILE A 65 10.21 -6.37 -21.70
CA ILE A 65 9.33 -6.17 -20.53
C ILE A 65 8.82 -7.55 -20.10
N ASP A 66 9.67 -8.25 -19.36
CA ASP A 66 9.32 -9.53 -18.79
C ASP A 66 8.25 -9.28 -17.70
N TYR A 67 7.10 -9.94 -17.84
CA TYR A 67 5.88 -9.78 -17.02
C TYR A 67 6.05 -10.23 -15.54
N ASP A 68 7.25 -10.15 -14.97
CA ASP A 68 7.54 -10.53 -13.57
C ASP A 68 7.00 -9.49 -12.56
N PHE A 69 6.39 -8.40 -13.05
CA PHE A 69 5.61 -7.42 -12.28
C PHE A 69 4.53 -8.12 -11.43
N ASP A 70 3.91 -9.17 -11.97
CA ASP A 70 2.84 -9.90 -11.31
C ASP A 70 3.30 -10.51 -9.98
N ARG A 71 4.54 -11.01 -9.90
CA ARG A 71 4.99 -11.77 -8.73
C ARG A 71 5.22 -10.89 -7.51
N ARG A 72 5.87 -9.74 -7.70
CA ARG A 72 6.10 -8.77 -6.60
C ARG A 72 4.80 -8.08 -6.18
N LEU A 73 3.89 -7.84 -7.13
CA LEU A 73 2.58 -7.28 -6.84
C LEU A 73 1.75 -8.26 -6.01
N ILE A 74 1.73 -9.55 -6.37
CA ILE A 74 1.06 -10.62 -5.64
C ILE A 74 1.61 -10.73 -4.21
N ASP A 75 2.93 -10.69 -4.04
CA ASP A 75 3.55 -10.76 -2.71
C ASP A 75 3.18 -9.55 -1.85
N THR A 76 3.21 -8.35 -2.44
CA THR A 76 2.84 -7.11 -1.76
C THR A 76 1.36 -7.11 -1.35
N ILE A 77 0.47 -7.52 -2.26
CA ILE A 77 -0.97 -7.68 -1.99
C ILE A 77 -1.18 -8.71 -0.89
N GLY A 78 -0.44 -9.83 -0.90
CA GLY A 78 -0.50 -10.86 0.14
C GLY A 78 -0.16 -10.31 1.53
N VAL A 79 0.87 -9.48 1.63
CA VAL A 79 1.25 -8.80 2.88
C VAL A 79 0.15 -7.83 3.33
N CYS A 80 -0.39 -7.02 2.43
CA CYS A 80 -1.48 -6.08 2.73
C CYS A 80 -2.74 -6.80 3.26
N LEU A 81 -3.14 -7.91 2.64
CA LEU A 81 -4.29 -8.71 3.08
C LEU A 81 -4.07 -9.30 4.49
N LYS A 82 -2.85 -9.72 4.80
CA LYS A 82 -2.49 -10.22 6.14
C LYS A 82 -2.58 -9.13 7.20
N ILE A 83 -2.05 -7.94 6.93
CA ILE A 83 -2.14 -6.79 7.82
C ILE A 83 -3.61 -6.40 8.05
N GLN A 84 -4.42 -6.38 7.00
CA GLN A 84 -5.85 -6.06 7.10
C GLN A 84 -6.59 -7.06 8.02
N ALA A 85 -6.31 -8.36 7.86
CA ALA A 85 -6.86 -9.38 8.74
C ALA A 85 -6.44 -9.20 10.20
N ASP A 86 -5.19 -8.77 10.45
CA ASP A 86 -4.69 -8.50 11.80
C ASP A 86 -5.34 -7.25 12.43
N CYS A 87 -5.53 -6.18 11.64
CA CYS A 87 -6.26 -5.00 12.07
C CYS A 87 -7.70 -5.33 12.49
N GLU A 88 -8.41 -6.14 11.70
CA GLU A 88 -9.77 -6.58 12.03
C GLU A 88 -9.82 -7.44 13.30
N ARG A 89 -8.83 -8.34 13.48
CA ARG A 89 -8.69 -9.11 14.74
C ARG A 89 -8.47 -8.18 15.93
N MET A 90 -7.57 -7.21 15.81
CA MET A 90 -7.27 -6.25 16.86
C MET A 90 -8.49 -5.40 17.23
N LYS A 91 -9.23 -4.92 16.23
CA LYS A 91 -10.48 -4.17 16.42
C LYS A 91 -11.53 -4.96 17.21
N LYS A 92 -11.70 -6.25 16.91
CA LYS A 92 -12.60 -7.14 17.66
C LYS A 92 -12.15 -7.32 19.12
N ARG A 93 -10.84 -7.47 19.37
CA ARG A 93 -10.30 -7.55 20.75
C ARG A 93 -10.59 -6.29 21.54
N ILE A 94 -10.33 -5.11 20.98
CA ILE A 94 -10.60 -3.82 21.63
C ILE A 94 -12.09 -3.65 21.93
N GLN A 95 -12.98 -4.03 21.00
CA GLN A 95 -14.43 -3.98 21.26
C GLN A 95 -14.84 -4.92 22.39
N HIS A 96 -14.26 -6.11 22.47
CA HIS A 96 -14.52 -7.05 23.55
C HIS A 96 -14.05 -6.52 24.89
N GLU A 97 -12.81 -6.02 24.97
CA GLU A 97 -12.24 -5.43 26.19
C GLU A 97 -13.08 -4.25 26.70
N ARG A 98 -13.50 -3.34 25.79
CA ARG A 98 -14.40 -2.22 26.16
C ARG A 98 -15.72 -2.72 26.75
N ARG A 99 -16.32 -3.79 26.20
CA ARG A 99 -17.54 -4.39 26.76
C ARG A 99 -17.30 -4.98 28.14
N VAL A 100 -16.20 -5.71 28.33
CA VAL A 100 -15.83 -6.30 29.62
C VAL A 100 -15.61 -5.21 30.67
N ASP A 101 -14.89 -4.14 30.33
CA ASP A 101 -14.64 -3.01 31.23
C ASP A 101 -15.90 -2.22 31.56
N PHE A 102 -16.81 -2.08 30.60
CA PHE A 102 -18.12 -1.47 30.82
C PHE A 102 -18.94 -2.29 31.83
N VAL A 103 -19.04 -3.61 31.62
CA VAL A 103 -19.75 -4.51 32.55
C VAL A 103 -19.11 -4.46 33.94
N LYS A 104 -17.78 -4.47 34.02
CA LYS A 104 -17.05 -4.43 35.30
C LYS A 104 -17.29 -3.12 36.06
N ARG A 105 -17.27 -1.97 35.38
CA ARG A 105 -17.55 -0.66 35.98
C ARG A 105 -18.99 -0.52 36.44
N HIS A 106 -19.95 -1.02 35.67
CA HIS A 106 -21.37 -0.87 35.97
C HIS A 106 -21.97 -2.01 36.82
N LYS A 107 -21.20 -3.06 37.15
CA LYS A 107 -21.67 -4.19 37.96
C LYS A 107 -22.32 -3.77 39.29
N LYS A 108 -21.71 -2.82 40.01
CA LYS A 108 -22.27 -2.30 41.27
C LYS A 108 -23.58 -1.55 41.04
N VAL A 109 -23.65 -0.72 39.99
CA VAL A 109 -24.85 0.04 39.63
C VAL A 109 -26.00 -0.90 39.27
N PHE A 110 -25.75 -1.92 38.44
CA PHE A 110 -26.75 -2.95 38.13
C PHE A 110 -27.21 -3.70 39.38
N MET A 111 -26.30 -4.03 40.30
CA MET A 111 -26.66 -4.69 41.56
C MET A 111 -27.58 -3.84 42.44
N TYR A 112 -27.31 -2.52 42.54
CA TYR A 112 -28.18 -1.60 43.28
C TYR A 112 -29.55 -1.43 42.63
N ILE A 113 -29.61 -1.33 41.30
CA ILE A 113 -30.89 -1.24 40.57
C ILE A 113 -31.75 -2.48 40.85
N ILE A 114 -31.17 -3.68 40.79
CA ILE A 114 -31.88 -4.94 41.10
C ILE A 114 -32.38 -4.94 42.55
N LEU A 115 -31.54 -4.53 43.51
CA LEU A 115 -31.91 -4.45 44.92
C LEU A 115 -33.08 -3.50 45.18
N ILE A 116 -33.05 -2.31 44.56
CA ILE A 116 -34.14 -1.33 44.65
C ILE A 116 -35.42 -1.91 44.04
N PHE A 117 -35.33 -2.54 42.87
CA PHE A 117 -36.50 -3.13 42.21
C PHE A 117 -37.13 -4.25 43.06
N SER A 118 -36.32 -5.14 43.63
CA SER A 118 -36.79 -6.19 44.54
C SER A 118 -37.46 -5.63 45.79
N LEU A 119 -36.96 -4.54 46.35
CA LEU A 119 -37.58 -3.87 47.50
C LEU A 119 -38.94 -3.26 47.14
N VAL A 120 -39.07 -2.64 45.97
CA VAL A 120 -40.34 -2.08 45.50
C VAL A 120 -41.40 -3.18 45.30
N VAL A 121 -41.01 -4.32 44.72
CA VAL A 121 -41.92 -5.47 44.52
C VAL A 121 -42.34 -6.10 45.85
N LEU A 122 -41.48 -6.09 46.88
CA LEU A 122 -41.80 -6.67 48.19
C LEU A 122 -42.80 -5.82 48.99
N ILE A 123 -42.84 -4.51 48.73
CA ILE A 123 -43.67 -3.53 49.46
C ILE A 123 -45.02 -3.31 48.76
N ALA A 124 -45.11 -3.58 47.46
CA ALA A 124 -46.34 -3.52 46.66
C ALA A 124 -47.18 -4.80 46.82
#